data_AF-M5S586-F1
#
_entry.id   AF-M5S586-F1
#
_cell.length_a   1.000
_cell.length_b   1.000
_cell.length_c   1.000
_cell.angle_alpha   90.00
_cell.angle_beta   90.00
_cell.angle_gamma   90.00
#
_symmetry.space_group_name_H-M   'P 1'
#
loop_
_entity.id
_entity.type
_entity.pdbx_description
1 polymer ?
#
loop_
_entity_poly.entity_id
_entity_poly.type
_entity_poly.pdbx_seq_one_letter_code
_entity_poly.pdbx_strand_id
1 'polypeptide(L)'
;MRFDLGAIGKERNKIQDAKLVLTLPGDERPSNATLRLYGVDTPAAERWQESGRFALTWGNSYSKRGLGSLPVLAETKITAKDNRNDRQVSIGGAELTEFLRSAKSRSVTLILAGGNADNSLLAFSSRERDSAEAPQLFVELPTP
;
A
#
# COMPACT_ATOMS: atom_id res chain seq x y z
N MET A 1 -2.32 -0.99 5.90
CA MET A 1 -1.82 0.40 5.99
C MET A 1 -2.97 1.34 5.66
N ARG A 2 -3.16 2.43 6.41
CA ARG A 2 -4.21 3.44 6.14
C ARG A 2 -3.57 4.71 5.57
N PHE A 3 -4.18 5.27 4.54
CA PHE A 3 -3.77 6.53 3.92
C PHE A 3 -4.92 7.54 3.96
N ASP A 4 -4.65 8.77 4.38
CA ASP A 4 -5.61 9.88 4.34
C ASP A 4 -5.59 10.54 2.96
N LEU A 5 -6.71 10.50 2.25
CA LEU A 5 -6.91 11.17 0.95
C LEU A 5 -7.50 12.58 1.11
N GLY A 6 -7.72 13.03 2.34
CA GLY A 6 -8.29 14.34 2.65
C GLY A 6 -7.51 15.51 2.07
N ALA A 7 -6.19 15.38 1.94
CA ALA A 7 -5.33 16.39 1.31
C ALA A 7 -5.62 16.57 -0.20
N ILE A 8 -6.04 15.50 -0.89
CA ILE A 8 -6.40 15.52 -2.32
C ILE A 8 -7.83 16.04 -2.51
N GLY A 9 -8.70 15.81 -1.52
CA GLY A 9 -10.01 16.43 -1.43
C GLY A 9 -10.90 16.15 -2.63
N LYS A 10 -11.37 17.23 -3.29
CA LYS A 10 -12.26 17.17 -4.47
C LYS A 10 -11.53 16.81 -5.76
N GLU A 11 -10.21 16.90 -5.78
CA GLU A 11 -9.41 16.63 -6.99
C GLU A 11 -9.10 15.14 -7.17
N ARG A 12 -9.65 14.28 -6.29
CA ARG A 12 -9.47 12.83 -6.37
C ARG A 12 -9.90 12.24 -7.71
N ASN A 13 -10.93 12.80 -8.33
CA ASN A 13 -11.37 12.35 -9.66
C ASN A 13 -10.38 12.72 -10.80
N LYS A 14 -9.38 13.57 -10.54
CA LYS A 14 -8.36 13.99 -11.50
C LYS A 14 -7.04 13.22 -11.38
N ILE A 15 -6.89 12.32 -10.40
CA ILE A 15 -5.66 11.54 -10.20
C ILE A 15 -5.27 10.86 -11.51
N GLN A 16 -4.08 11.10 -12.06
CA GLN A 16 -3.65 10.52 -13.33
C GLN A 16 -2.97 9.16 -13.15
N ASP A 17 -2.12 9.05 -12.14
CA ASP A 17 -1.43 7.83 -11.76
C ASP A 17 -1.30 7.74 -10.24
N ALA A 18 -1.13 6.52 -9.74
CA ALA A 18 -0.91 6.26 -8.33
C ALA A 18 0.03 5.06 -8.13
N LYS A 19 0.92 5.21 -7.14
CA LYS A 19 1.84 4.14 -6.72
C LYS A 19 2.06 4.17 -5.21
N LEU A 20 2.09 3.00 -4.62
CA LEU A 20 2.60 2.77 -3.28
C LEU A 20 4.10 2.51 -3.37
N VAL A 21 4.88 3.27 -2.60
CA VAL A 21 6.32 3.14 -2.49
C VAL A 21 6.66 2.64 -1.10
N LEU A 22 7.49 1.59 -1.05
CA LEU A 22 7.93 0.92 0.15
C LEU A 22 9.46 0.87 0.17
N THR A 23 10.06 1.06 1.34
CA THR A 23 11.51 1.03 1.49
C THR A 23 11.95 -0.27 2.16
N LEU A 24 12.94 -0.94 1.61
CA LEU A 24 13.57 -2.12 2.21
C LEU A 24 14.50 -1.69 3.35
N PRO A 25 14.52 -2.40 4.50
CA PRO A 25 15.29 -2.01 5.68
C PRO A 25 16.82 -2.20 5.55
N GLY A 26 17.31 -2.81 4.47
CA GLY A 26 18.71 -3.02 4.17
C GLY A 26 19.01 -2.85 2.69
N ASP A 27 20.28 -2.97 2.32
CA ASP A 27 20.78 -2.71 0.96
C ASP A 27 20.57 -3.91 0.01
N GLU A 28 20.30 -5.10 0.56
CA GLU A 28 20.06 -6.30 -0.25
C GLU A 28 18.63 -6.31 -0.79
N ARG A 29 18.51 -6.17 -2.12
CA ARG A 29 17.22 -6.32 -2.81
C ARG A 29 16.86 -7.82 -2.88
N PRO A 30 15.65 -8.22 -2.47
CA PRO A 30 15.24 -9.61 -2.49
C PRO A 30 15.31 -10.18 -3.90
N SER A 31 15.83 -11.40 -4.03
CA SER A 31 15.75 -12.14 -5.28
C SER A 31 14.43 -12.91 -5.34
N ASN A 32 13.62 -12.65 -6.38
CA ASN A 32 12.40 -13.39 -6.69
C ASN A 32 11.30 -13.28 -5.61
N ALA A 33 10.86 -12.07 -5.29
CA ALA A 33 9.68 -11.84 -4.46
C ALA A 33 8.47 -11.44 -5.32
N THR A 34 7.27 -11.83 -4.92
CA THR A 34 6.02 -11.36 -5.55
C THR A 34 5.19 -10.63 -4.50
N LEU A 35 4.71 -9.44 -4.84
CA LEU A 35 3.85 -8.64 -3.99
C LEU A 35 2.55 -8.33 -4.72
N ARG A 36 1.45 -8.38 -3.97
CA ARG A 36 0.10 -8.01 -4.40
C ARG A 36 -0.45 -6.92 -3.48
N LEU A 37 -1.06 -5.93 -4.09
CA LEU A 37 -1.74 -4.85 -3.39
C LEU A 37 -3.25 -5.07 -3.47
N TYR A 38 -3.92 -4.96 -2.33
CA TYR A 38 -5.37 -5.02 -2.23
C TYR A 38 -5.93 -3.73 -1.63
N GLY A 39 -7.14 -3.37 -2.03
CA GLY A 39 -7.83 -2.15 -1.59
C GLY A 39 -9.05 -2.43 -0.74
N VAL A 40 -9.24 -1.60 0.29
CA VAL A 40 -10.49 -1.53 1.06
C VAL A 40 -10.88 -0.08 1.26
N ASP A 41 -12.02 0.30 0.72
CA ASP A 41 -12.69 1.59 0.99
C ASP A 41 -13.90 1.33 1.89
N THR A 42 -13.84 1.83 3.11
CA THR A 42 -14.89 1.60 4.10
C THR A 42 -14.89 2.69 5.17
N PRO A 43 -16.08 3.24 5.53
CA PRO A 43 -16.19 4.21 6.61
C PRO A 43 -15.65 3.72 7.96
N ALA A 44 -15.59 2.40 8.16
CA ALA A 44 -15.02 1.83 9.38
C ALA A 44 -13.52 2.15 9.54
N ALA A 45 -12.79 2.32 8.44
CA ALA A 45 -11.36 2.66 8.47
C ALA A 45 -11.08 4.05 9.06
N GLU A 46 -12.06 4.97 8.98
CA GLU A 46 -11.97 6.30 9.59
C GLU A 46 -11.90 6.24 11.11
N ARG A 47 -12.54 5.22 11.70
CA ARG A 47 -12.59 5.03 13.15
C ARG A 47 -11.39 4.29 13.69
N TRP A 48 -10.54 3.73 12.82
CA TRP A 48 -9.37 2.97 13.25
C TRP A 48 -8.42 3.82 14.09
N GLN A 49 -8.00 3.26 15.21
CA GLN A 49 -7.02 3.83 16.15
C GLN A 49 -5.84 2.87 16.29
N GLU A 50 -4.66 3.37 16.63
CA GLU A 50 -3.48 2.51 16.84
C GLU A 50 -3.65 1.60 18.08
N SER A 51 -4.47 2.01 19.06
CA SER A 51 -4.74 1.26 20.28
C SER A 51 -6.19 1.44 20.77
N GLY A 52 -6.62 0.60 21.72
CA GLY A 52 -7.94 0.68 22.34
C GLY A 52 -9.06 -0.04 21.57
N ARG A 53 -10.32 0.37 21.83
CA ARG A 53 -11.53 -0.30 21.33
C ARG A 53 -11.62 -0.35 19.80
N PHE A 54 -11.02 0.62 19.11
CA PHE A 54 -11.04 0.71 17.65
C PHE A 54 -9.72 0.30 17.02
N ALA A 55 -8.86 -0.41 17.76
CA ALA A 55 -7.63 -0.97 17.22
C ALA A 55 -7.91 -2.06 16.19
N LEU A 56 -7.09 -2.10 15.14
CA LEU A 56 -7.06 -3.21 14.20
C LEU A 56 -6.35 -4.37 14.90
N THR A 57 -7.09 -5.43 15.13
CA THR A 57 -6.62 -6.72 15.64
C THR A 57 -6.77 -7.75 14.54
N TRP A 58 -6.15 -8.93 14.69
CA TRP A 58 -6.42 -10.02 13.76
C TRP A 58 -7.92 -10.35 13.66
N GLY A 59 -8.64 -10.26 14.79
CA GLY A 59 -10.06 -10.58 14.87
C GLY A 59 -10.98 -9.72 14.01
N ASN A 60 -10.59 -8.47 13.74
CA ASN A 60 -11.36 -7.49 12.95
C ASN A 60 -10.61 -7.02 11.69
N SER A 61 -9.45 -7.60 11.36
CA SER A 61 -8.71 -7.31 10.14
C SER A 61 -9.46 -7.80 8.90
N TYR A 62 -9.42 -7.00 7.82
CA TYR A 62 -9.97 -7.38 6.52
C TYR A 62 -9.33 -8.65 5.95
N SER A 63 -8.07 -8.92 6.31
CA SER A 63 -7.35 -10.13 5.88
C SER A 63 -7.89 -11.42 6.51
N LYS A 64 -8.64 -11.35 7.62
CA LYS A 64 -9.16 -12.54 8.33
C LYS A 64 -10.12 -13.37 7.49
N ARG A 65 -10.89 -12.73 6.59
CA ARG A 65 -11.87 -13.41 5.73
C ARG A 65 -11.26 -13.95 4.43
N GLY A 66 -9.93 -13.84 4.29
CA GLY A 66 -9.22 -14.18 3.06
C GLY A 66 -9.17 -13.01 2.08
N LEU A 67 -7.97 -12.77 1.55
CA LEU A 67 -7.69 -11.67 0.62
C LEU A 67 -8.37 -11.83 -0.75
N GLY A 68 -8.77 -13.06 -1.12
CA GLY A 68 -9.41 -13.33 -2.42
C GLY A 68 -10.78 -12.66 -2.60
N SER A 69 -11.38 -12.14 -1.52
CA SER A 69 -12.62 -11.36 -1.56
C SER A 69 -12.39 -9.87 -1.82
N LEU A 70 -11.13 -9.42 -1.81
CA LEU A 70 -10.76 -8.02 -1.97
C LEU A 70 -10.26 -7.76 -3.41
N PRO A 71 -10.49 -6.55 -3.96
CA PRO A 71 -9.96 -6.18 -5.26
C PRO A 71 -8.44 -6.17 -5.24
N VAL A 72 -7.82 -6.83 -6.22
CA VAL A 72 -6.38 -6.73 -6.49
C VAL A 72 -6.15 -5.43 -7.27
N LEU A 73 -5.36 -4.53 -6.71
CA LEU A 73 -5.08 -3.22 -7.27
C LEU A 73 -3.77 -3.18 -8.08
N ALA A 74 -2.85 -4.09 -7.79
CA ALA A 74 -1.59 -4.23 -8.50
C ALA A 74 -0.87 -5.51 -8.08
N GLU A 75 0.00 -6.03 -8.95
CA GLU A 75 0.98 -7.07 -8.64
C GLU A 75 2.36 -6.61 -9.15
N THR A 76 3.41 -6.84 -8.38
CA THR A 76 4.79 -6.61 -8.83
C THR A 76 5.68 -7.78 -8.46
N LYS A 77 6.66 -8.06 -9.32
CA LYS A 77 7.69 -9.07 -9.10
C LYS A 77 9.03 -8.37 -8.91
N ILE A 78 9.63 -8.57 -7.75
CA ILE A 78 10.97 -8.06 -7.45
C ILE A 78 11.97 -9.09 -7.96
N THR A 79 12.81 -8.68 -8.91
CA THR A 79 13.89 -9.53 -9.43
C THR A 79 15.24 -8.87 -9.15
N ALA A 80 16.27 -9.68 -8.97
CA ALA A 80 17.64 -9.21 -8.69
C ALA A 80 18.26 -8.46 -9.89
N LYS A 81 17.68 -8.54 -11.08
CA LYS A 81 18.19 -7.88 -12.31
C LYS A 81 17.85 -6.39 -12.39
N ASP A 82 16.97 -5.88 -11.54
CA ASP A 82 16.84 -4.43 -11.33
C ASP A 82 18.07 -3.94 -10.55
N ASN A 83 19.20 -3.81 -11.26
CA ASN A 83 20.53 -3.38 -10.79
C ASN A 83 20.57 -1.92 -10.28
N ARG A 84 19.49 -1.41 -9.70
CA ARG A 84 19.50 -0.12 -9.03
C ARG A 84 19.78 -0.39 -7.56
N ASN A 85 20.71 0.38 -6.99
CA ASN A 85 20.99 0.47 -5.55
C ASN A 85 19.79 1.11 -4.79
N ASP A 86 18.59 0.86 -5.28
CA ASP A 86 17.35 1.49 -4.91
C ASP A 86 16.62 0.57 -3.96
N ARG A 87 16.65 0.96 -2.68
CA ARG A 87 15.91 0.31 -1.59
C ARG A 87 14.40 0.46 -1.76
N GLN A 88 13.94 1.21 -2.75
CA GLN A 88 12.52 1.42 -3.00
C GLN A 88 11.91 0.34 -3.89
N VAL A 89 10.72 -0.08 -3.49
CA VAL A 89 9.81 -0.93 -4.25
C VAL A 89 8.55 -0.11 -4.53
N SER A 90 8.24 0.08 -5.81
CA SER A 90 7.01 0.73 -6.24
C SER A 90 6.01 -0.31 -6.72
N ILE A 91 4.75 -0.18 -6.31
CA ILE A 91 3.62 -1.00 -6.75
C ILE A 91 2.42 -0.09 -7.02
N GLY A 92 1.90 -0.10 -8.24
CA GLY A 92 0.86 0.84 -8.68
C GLY A 92 0.28 0.47 -10.04
N GLY A 93 -0.47 1.39 -10.63
CA GLY A 93 -1.08 1.23 -11.95
C GLY A 93 -2.55 1.67 -12.01
N ALA A 94 -3.21 1.31 -13.11
CA ALA A 94 -4.56 1.78 -13.43
C ALA A 94 -5.61 1.40 -12.39
N GLU A 95 -5.57 0.16 -11.87
CA GLU A 95 -6.55 -0.32 -10.87
C GLU A 95 -6.39 0.41 -9.52
N LEU A 96 -5.16 0.65 -9.06
CA LEU A 96 -4.92 1.49 -7.88
C LEU A 96 -5.42 2.93 -8.12
N THR A 97 -5.11 3.49 -9.28
CA THR A 97 -5.54 4.84 -9.67
C THR A 97 -7.07 4.96 -9.62
N GLU A 98 -7.78 4.02 -10.24
CA GLU A 98 -9.25 4.04 -10.30
C GLU A 98 -9.88 3.76 -8.93
N PHE A 99 -9.29 2.88 -8.13
CA PHE A 99 -9.69 2.67 -6.74
C PHE A 99 -9.61 3.97 -5.92
N LEU A 100 -8.53 4.75 -6.05
CA LEU A 100 -8.39 6.02 -5.33
C LEU A 100 -9.36 7.11 -5.82
N ARG A 101 -9.63 7.16 -7.14
CA ARG A 101 -10.63 8.07 -7.73
C ARG A 101 -12.04 7.77 -7.23
N SER A 102 -12.39 6.49 -7.15
CA SER A 102 -13.74 6.04 -6.81
C SER A 102 -14.03 6.00 -5.31
N ALA A 103 -12.99 6.05 -4.47
CA ALA A 103 -13.08 5.99 -3.01
C ALA A 103 -14.05 7.05 -2.41
N LYS A 104 -14.98 6.58 -1.59
CA LYS A 104 -16.03 7.40 -0.94
C LYS A 104 -15.59 7.89 0.42
N SER A 105 -14.75 7.12 1.12
CA SER A 105 -14.22 7.50 2.43
C SER A 105 -13.11 8.54 2.29
N ARG A 106 -12.80 9.27 3.36
CA ARG A 106 -11.66 10.18 3.42
C ARG A 106 -10.33 9.42 3.46
N SER A 107 -10.32 8.24 4.06
CA SER A 107 -9.17 7.36 4.12
C SER A 107 -9.44 6.02 3.44
N VAL A 108 -8.37 5.43 2.89
CA VAL A 108 -8.40 4.09 2.30
C VAL A 108 -7.44 3.18 3.05
N THR A 109 -7.76 1.89 3.07
CA THR A 109 -6.86 0.86 3.59
C THR A 109 -6.27 0.08 2.43
N LEU A 110 -4.94 0.05 2.37
CA LEU A 110 -4.19 -0.78 1.45
C LEU A 110 -3.57 -1.95 2.22
N ILE A 111 -3.71 -3.14 1.65
CA ILE A 111 -3.15 -4.39 2.20
C ILE A 111 -2.12 -4.90 1.21
N LEU A 112 -0.87 -5.01 1.67
CA LEU A 112 0.19 -5.64 0.92
C LEU A 112 0.27 -7.10 1.36
N ALA A 113 0.31 -8.02 0.39
CA ALA A 113 0.52 -9.43 0.65
C ALA A 113 1.53 -10.01 -0.34
N GLY A 114 2.17 -11.11 0.05
CA GLY A 114 3.24 -11.72 -0.71
C GLY A 114 4.51 -11.86 0.12
N GLY A 115 5.60 -12.21 -0.54
CA GLY A 115 6.86 -12.53 0.11
C GLY A 115 7.86 -13.12 -0.88
N ASN A 116 8.95 -13.63 -0.33
CA ASN A 116 10.00 -14.28 -1.11
C ASN A 116 9.52 -15.66 -1.61
N ALA A 117 10.10 -16.14 -2.72
CA ALA A 117 9.77 -17.44 -3.29
C ALA A 117 10.05 -18.63 -2.33
N ASP A 118 10.96 -18.45 -1.38
CA ASP A 118 11.31 -19.42 -0.34
C ASP A 118 10.39 -19.35 0.90
N ASN A 119 9.29 -18.59 0.82
CA ASN A 119 8.36 -18.28 1.91
C ASN A 119 8.96 -17.49 3.08
N SER A 120 10.18 -16.96 2.96
CA SER A 120 10.73 -16.05 3.96
C SER A 120 9.99 -14.70 3.95
N LEU A 121 9.96 -14.05 5.10
CA LEU A 121 9.27 -12.77 5.28
C LEU A 121 10.03 -11.66 4.56
N LEU A 122 9.30 -10.88 3.76
CA LEU A 122 9.81 -9.65 3.19
C LEU A 122 9.45 -8.48 4.11
N ALA A 123 10.48 -7.83 4.66
CA ALA A 123 10.32 -6.70 5.57
C ALA A 123 10.45 -5.35 4.84
N PHE A 124 9.75 -4.34 5.35
CA PHE A 124 9.83 -2.95 4.89
C PHE A 124 10.01 -2.02 6.09
N SER A 125 10.67 -0.89 5.86
CA SER A 125 10.77 0.19 6.85
C SER A 125 9.38 0.70 7.21
N SER A 126 9.12 0.90 8.50
CA SER A 126 7.87 1.44 9.02
C SER A 126 8.03 2.91 9.42
N ARG A 127 6.89 3.60 9.56
CA ARG A 127 6.86 5.01 9.98
C ARG A 127 7.50 5.22 11.36
N GLU A 128 7.41 4.25 12.26
CA GLU A 128 7.92 4.31 13.62
C GLU A 128 9.46 4.25 13.67
N ARG A 129 10.08 3.68 12.64
CA ARG A 129 11.55 3.62 12.52
C ARG A 129 12.10 4.90 11.92
N ASP A 130 11.56 5.30 10.77
CA ASP A 130 11.95 6.52 10.07
C ASP A 130 10.80 7.04 9.21
N SER A 131 10.38 8.29 9.47
CA SER A 131 9.33 8.95 8.71
C SER A 131 9.69 9.18 7.23
N ALA A 132 10.98 9.28 6.90
CA ALA A 132 11.46 9.48 5.53
C ALA A 132 11.42 8.19 4.70
N GLU A 133 11.58 7.03 5.36
CA GLU A 133 11.54 5.72 4.71
C GLU A 133 10.17 5.01 4.84
N ALA A 134 9.20 5.66 5.49
CA ALA A 134 7.87 5.11 5.71
C ALA A 134 7.15 4.77 4.39
N PRO A 135 6.16 3.85 4.40
CA PRO A 135 5.31 3.60 3.24
C PRO A 135 4.63 4.89 2.75
N GLN A 136 4.80 5.21 1.48
CA GLN A 136 4.27 6.43 0.86
C GLN A 136 3.31 6.11 -0.28
N LEU A 137 2.17 6.80 -0.29
CA LEU A 137 1.23 6.75 -1.41
C LEU A 137 1.47 8.00 -2.28
N PHE A 138 2.07 7.79 -3.44
CA PHE A 138 2.26 8.83 -4.44
C PHE A 138 1.06 8.88 -5.38
N VAL A 139 0.64 10.11 -5.67
CA VAL A 139 -0.51 10.41 -6.51
C VAL A 139 -0.10 11.52 -7.46
N GLU A 140 -0.22 11.27 -8.76
CA GLU A 140 0.02 12.26 -9.80
C GLU A 140 -1.28 12.98 -10.12
N LEU A 141 -1.24 14.31 -10.18
CA LEU A 141 -2.35 15.16 -10.58
C LEU A 141 -1.97 15.92 -11.87
N PRO A 142 -2.95 16.31 -12.70
CA PRO A 142 -2.67 17.17 -13.84
C PRO A 142 -1.94 18.43 -13.38
N THR A 143 -0.88 18.79 -14.11
CA THR A 143 -0.28 20.11 -13.99
C THR A 143 -1.28 21.17 -14.49
N PRO A 144 -1.43 22.30 -13.79
CA PRO A 144 -2.36 23.37 -14.18
C PRO A 144 -1.99 24.05 -15.50
#